data_AF-A0A2E8UD37-F1
#
_entry.id   AF-A0A2E8UD37-F1
#
_cell.length_a   1.000
_cell.length_b   1.000
_cell.length_c   1.000
_cell.angle_alpha   90.00
_cell.angle_beta   90.00
_cell.angle_gamma   90.00
#
_symmetry.space_group_name_H-M   'P 1'
#
loop_
_entity.id
_entity.type
_entity.pdbx_description
1 polymer ?
#
loop_
_entity_poly.entity_id
_entity_poly.type
_entity_poly.pdbx_seq_one_letter_code
_entity_poly.pdbx_strand_id
1 'polypeptide(L)'
;MASGLYVETFEAAFKNDLALDMDNDTFKCMLVTASYTPNFETHTNKSDVSNEVSGTGYTAGGEALTSVAMTSSSDGTGTIKWDADDVSWTSSTLSNVRAGVIYDDTVT
;
A
#
# COMPACT_ATOMS: atom_id res chain seq x y z
N MET A 1 16.17 -0.63 3.27
CA MET A 1 14.98 0.19 3.49
C MET A 1 14.21 -0.47 4.60
N ALA A 2 13.80 0.31 5.60
CA ALA A 2 12.87 -0.18 6.62
C ALA A 2 11.46 -0.11 6.06
N SER A 3 10.61 -1.07 6.43
CA SER A 3 9.17 -1.00 6.20
C SER A 3 8.54 -0.10 7.26
N GLY A 4 7.41 0.52 6.93
CA GLY A 4 6.70 1.43 7.82
C GLY A 4 5.29 1.72 7.33
N LEU A 5 4.50 2.33 8.21
CA LEU A 5 3.17 2.85 7.93
C LEU A 5 3.27 4.34 7.64
N TYR A 6 2.59 4.85 6.60
CA TYR A 6 2.50 6.29 6.34
C TYR A 6 1.50 6.92 7.32
N VAL A 7 1.99 7.47 8.43
CA VAL A 7 1.15 7.73 9.61
C VAL A 7 0.18 8.90 9.43
N GLU A 8 0.53 9.92 8.62
CA GLU A 8 -0.34 11.09 8.41
C GLU A 8 -1.69 10.71 7.77
N THR A 9 -1.71 9.75 6.84
CA THR A 9 -2.96 9.27 6.22
C THR A 9 -3.91 8.66 7.26
N PHE A 10 -3.37 7.84 8.17
CA PHE A 10 -4.16 7.22 9.23
C PHE A 10 -4.57 8.23 10.30
N GLU A 11 -3.72 9.19 10.63
CA GLU A 11 -4.07 10.29 11.52
C GLU A 11 -5.23 11.11 10.96
N ALA A 12 -5.20 11.45 9.67
CA ALA A 12 -6.30 12.14 8.99
C ALA A 12 -7.60 11.32 9.00
N ALA A 13 -7.51 10.01 8.76
CA ALA A 13 -8.66 9.11 8.83
C ALA A 13 -9.28 9.08 10.25
N PHE A 14 -8.45 8.95 11.29
CA PHE A 14 -8.94 8.94 12.68
C PHE A 14 -9.49 10.28 13.15
N LYS A 15 -9.02 11.40 12.58
CA LYS A 15 -9.60 12.73 12.81
C LYS A 15 -10.86 12.98 12.01
N ASN A 16 -11.27 12.05 11.15
CA ASN A 16 -12.38 12.20 10.21
C ASN A 16 -12.16 13.35 9.20
N ASP A 17 -10.90 13.64 8.87
CA ASP A 17 -10.49 14.58 7.81
C ASP A 17 -10.31 13.86 6.46
N LEU A 18 -10.18 12.53 6.49
CA LEU A 18 -10.07 11.66 5.33
C LEU A 18 -11.08 10.51 5.44
N ALA A 19 -11.87 10.30 4.40
CA ALA A 19 -12.81 9.17 4.32
C ALA A 19 -12.08 7.92 3.81
N LEU A 20 -11.22 7.33 4.65
CA LEU A 20 -10.51 6.09 4.36
C LEU A 20 -11.34 4.89 4.83
N ASP A 21 -11.63 3.96 3.92
CA ASP A 21 -12.40 2.75 4.18
C ASP A 21 -11.58 1.47 3.94
N MET A 22 -11.06 0.91 5.03
CA MET A 22 -10.07 -0.18 4.99
C MET A 22 -10.60 -1.54 4.47
N ASP A 23 -11.90 -1.72 4.25
CA ASP A 23 -12.45 -2.95 3.66
C ASP A 23 -13.29 -2.72 2.39
N ASN A 24 -13.66 -1.46 2.11
CA ASN A 24 -14.51 -1.12 0.99
C ASN A 24 -13.79 -0.32 -0.13
N ASP A 25 -12.66 0.31 0.17
CA ASP A 25 -11.81 1.00 -0.80
C ASP A 25 -10.98 0.03 -1.65
N THR A 26 -10.47 0.53 -2.78
CA THR A 26 -9.58 -0.25 -3.66
C THR A 26 -8.13 0.04 -3.31
N PHE A 27 -7.44 -0.97 -2.80
CA PHE A 27 -6.01 -0.89 -2.51
C PHE A 27 -5.18 -1.53 -3.62
N LYS A 28 -4.04 -0.93 -3.94
CA LYS A 28 -3.10 -1.43 -4.93
C LYS A 28 -1.69 -1.50 -4.38
N CYS A 29 -0.89 -2.44 -4.90
CA CYS A 29 0.53 -2.56 -4.59
C CYS A 29 1.35 -2.22 -5.82
N MET A 30 2.12 -1.13 -5.76
CA MET A 30 3.10 -0.77 -6.78
C MET A 30 4.52 -1.14 -6.34
N LEU A 31 5.40 -1.38 -7.30
CA LEU A 31 6.79 -1.72 -7.05
C LEU A 31 7.70 -0.52 -7.32
N VAL A 32 8.65 -0.28 -6.42
CA VAL A 32 9.58 0.86 -6.49
C VAL A 32 11.03 0.41 -6.51
N THR A 33 11.89 1.24 -7.09
CA THR A 33 13.34 1.02 -7.10
C THR A 33 14.00 1.49 -5.80
N ALA A 34 15.29 1.20 -5.65
CA ALA A 34 16.09 1.67 -4.51
C ALA A 34 16.27 3.21 -4.45
N SER A 35 15.87 3.95 -5.49
CA SER A 35 15.92 5.42 -5.52
C SER A 35 14.74 6.07 -4.80
N TYR A 36 13.67 5.34 -4.55
CA TYR A 36 12.56 5.83 -3.72
C TYR A 36 12.98 5.87 -2.25
N THR A 37 12.88 7.03 -1.60
CA THR A 37 13.07 7.13 -0.16
C THR A 37 11.72 7.40 0.50
N PRO A 38 11.11 6.42 1.19
CA PRO A 38 9.84 6.65 1.87
C PRO A 38 10.04 7.63 3.02
N ASN A 39 9.16 8.63 3.10
CA ASN A 39 8.96 9.41 4.31
C ASN A 39 7.64 8.99 4.95
N PHE A 40 7.72 8.13 5.97
CA PHE A 40 6.55 7.61 6.67
C PHE A 40 5.79 8.66 7.49
N GLU A 41 6.39 9.84 7.69
CA GLU A 41 5.80 10.94 8.46
C GLU A 41 5.15 12.02 7.58
N THR A 42 5.45 12.09 6.28
CA THR A 42 4.94 13.19 5.43
C THR A 42 4.41 12.79 4.06
N HIS A 43 4.59 11.53 3.64
CA HIS A 43 3.92 11.04 2.44
C HIS A 43 2.50 10.63 2.82
N THR A 44 1.52 11.07 2.03
CA THR A 44 0.10 10.95 2.35
C THR A 44 -0.69 10.16 1.32
N ASN A 45 -0.30 10.25 0.04
CA ASN A 45 -0.98 9.57 -1.04
C ASN A 45 -0.01 9.07 -2.12
N LYS A 46 -0.56 8.41 -3.15
CA LYS A 46 0.21 7.82 -4.25
C LYS A 46 1.11 8.83 -4.97
N SER A 47 0.75 10.12 -4.98
CA SER A 47 1.50 11.16 -5.69
C SER A 47 2.86 11.48 -5.05
N ASP A 48 3.02 11.19 -3.76
CA ASP A 48 4.29 11.32 -3.04
C ASP A 48 5.27 10.18 -3.33
N VAL A 49 4.77 9.08 -3.92
CA VAL A 49 5.61 7.94 -4.27
C VAL A 49 6.26 8.17 -5.62
N SER A 50 7.57 7.98 -5.65
CA SER A 50 8.41 8.19 -6.84
C SER A 50 9.20 6.93 -7.17
N ASN A 51 9.82 6.91 -8.36
CA ASN A 51 10.69 5.83 -8.83
C ASN A 51 9.99 4.47 -8.87
N GLU A 52 8.72 4.47 -9.30
CA GLU A 52 8.01 3.26 -9.69
C GLU A 52 8.78 2.52 -10.79
N VAL A 53 8.86 1.20 -10.68
CA VAL A 53 9.51 0.37 -11.68
C VAL A 53 8.70 0.35 -12.97
N SER A 54 9.37 0.02 -14.08
CA SER A 54 8.75 -0.27 -15.37
C SER A 54 9.50 -1.41 -16.04
N GLY A 55 8.79 -2.21 -16.84
CA GLY A 55 9.41 -3.34 -17.54
C GLY A 55 8.40 -4.39 -17.98
N THR A 56 8.88 -5.40 -18.69
CA THR A 56 8.05 -6.50 -19.18
C THR A 56 7.43 -7.26 -18.01
N GLY A 57 6.12 -7.54 -18.12
CA GLY A 57 5.36 -8.28 -17.11
C GLY A 57 4.98 -7.45 -15.88
N TYR A 58 5.11 -6.12 -15.93
CA TYR A 58 4.65 -5.19 -14.91
C TYR A 58 3.96 -3.97 -15.55
N THR A 59 2.79 -3.60 -15.03
CA THR A 59 2.07 -2.39 -15.43
C THR A 59 2.23 -1.33 -14.35
N ALA A 60 2.56 -0.10 -14.75
CA ALA A 60 2.65 1.03 -13.82
C ALA A 60 1.29 1.29 -13.13
N GLY A 61 1.34 1.70 -11.86
CA GLY A 61 0.23 1.65 -10.91
C GLY A 61 0.08 0.30 -10.19
N GLY A 62 0.84 -0.74 -10.56
CA GLY A 62 0.78 -2.03 -9.89
C GLY A 62 -0.57 -2.76 -10.00
N GLU A 63 -0.77 -3.77 -9.16
CA GLU A 63 -1.98 -4.62 -9.15
C GLU A 63 -2.88 -4.28 -7.96
N ALA A 64 -4.18 -4.53 -8.14
CA ALA A 64 -5.14 -4.47 -7.06
C ALA A 64 -4.95 -5.63 -6.08
N LEU A 65 -5.07 -5.31 -4.80
CA LEU A 65 -5.15 -6.30 -3.74
C LEU A 65 -6.53 -6.98 -3.78
N THR A 66 -6.57 -8.29 -3.59
CA THR A 66 -7.83 -9.04 -3.50
C THR A 66 -8.06 -9.56 -2.08
N SER A 67 -9.30 -9.91 -1.76
CA SER A 67 -9.67 -10.41 -0.43
C SER A 67 -9.27 -9.48 0.72
N VAL A 68 -9.30 -8.17 0.47
CA VAL A 68 -9.02 -7.14 1.48
C VAL A 68 -10.01 -7.29 2.64
N ALA A 69 -9.50 -7.40 3.86
CA ALA A 69 -10.32 -7.58 5.04
C ALA A 69 -9.71 -6.85 6.25
N MET A 70 -10.51 -5.98 6.86
CA MET A 70 -10.23 -5.39 8.17
C MET A 70 -11.02 -6.14 9.25
N THR A 71 -10.33 -6.82 10.15
CA THR A 71 -10.96 -7.69 11.16
C THR A 71 -10.48 -7.36 12.57
N SER A 72 -11.35 -7.55 13.55
CA SER A 72 -11.01 -7.47 14.97
C SER A 72 -10.96 -8.86 15.61
N SER A 73 -10.06 -9.03 16.57
CA SER A 73 -9.91 -10.29 17.30
C SER A 73 -11.17 -10.62 18.12
N SER A 74 -11.56 -11.89 18.16
CA SER A 74 -12.61 -12.42 19.04
C SER A 74 -12.08 -13.37 20.13
N ASP A 75 -10.76 -13.48 20.26
CA ASP A 75 -10.05 -14.38 21.18
C ASP A 75 -9.60 -13.71 22.49
N GLY A 76 -9.97 -12.44 22.70
CA GLY A 76 -9.62 -11.65 23.88
C GLY A 76 -8.26 -10.95 23.82
N THR A 77 -7.52 -11.02 22.70
CA THR A 77 -6.25 -10.30 22.52
C THR A 77 -6.41 -8.80 22.28
N GLY A 78 -7.56 -8.38 21.74
CA GLY A 78 -7.86 -6.97 21.50
C GLY A 78 -7.07 -6.37 20.35
N THR A 79 -6.87 -7.12 19.26
CA THR A 79 -6.11 -6.68 18.09
C THR A 79 -7.00 -6.40 16.89
N ILE A 80 -6.54 -5.53 16.00
CA ILE A 80 -7.10 -5.32 14.67
C ILE A 80 -6.08 -5.83 13.65
N LYS A 81 -6.55 -6.50 12.60
CA LYS A 81 -5.75 -7.00 11.48
C LYS A 81 -6.35 -6.51 10.17
N TRP A 82 -5.50 -5.93 9.34
CA TRP A 82 -5.78 -5.70 7.93
C TRP A 82 -4.98 -6.71 7.09
N ASP A 83 -5.63 -7.37 6.14
CA ASP A 83 -5.03 -8.44 5.33
C ASP A 83 -5.58 -8.42 3.92
N ALA A 84 -4.80 -8.95 2.99
CA ALA A 84 -5.20 -9.16 1.61
C ALA A 84 -4.42 -10.36 1.05
N ASP A 85 -4.88 -10.90 -0.08
CA ASP A 85 -4.13 -11.93 -0.80
C ASP A 85 -2.82 -11.35 -1.36
N ASP A 86 -1.79 -12.20 -1.41
CA ASP A 86 -0.49 -11.85 -1.98
C ASP A 86 -0.60 -11.56 -3.48
N VAL A 87 -0.11 -10.39 -3.89
CA VAL A 87 0.05 -10.04 -5.30
C VAL A 87 1.24 -10.76 -5.91
N SER A 88 1.11 -11.24 -7.15
CA SER A 88 2.21 -11.83 -7.91
C SER A 88 2.27 -11.33 -9.35
N TRP A 89 3.48 -11.00 -9.81
CA TRP A 89 3.77 -10.65 -11.21
C TRP A 89 4.59 -11.76 -11.87
N THR A 90 3.93 -12.89 -12.16
CA THR A 90 4.62 -14.12 -12.60
C THR A 90 5.37 -13.98 -13.92
N SER A 91 4.93 -13.09 -14.81
CA SER A 91 5.60 -12.78 -16.10
C SER A 91 6.70 -11.72 -16.00
N SER A 92 6.96 -11.17 -14.82
CA SER A 92 7.87 -10.05 -14.63
C SER A 92 9.33 -10.45 -14.89
N THR A 93 10.05 -9.57 -15.59
CA THR A 93 11.50 -9.68 -15.77
C THR A 93 12.26 -8.59 -15.03
N LEU A 94 11.64 -7.95 -14.04
CA LEU A 94 12.23 -6.84 -13.31
C LEU A 94 13.44 -7.28 -12.47
N SER A 95 14.50 -6.48 -12.45
CA SER A 95 15.74 -6.78 -11.74
C SER A 95 16.14 -5.74 -10.68
N ASN A 96 15.45 -4.60 -10.64
CA ASN A 96 15.77 -3.44 -9.79
C ASN A 96 14.64 -3.10 -8.79
N VAL A 97 13.76 -4.04 -8.51
CA VAL A 97 12.70 -3.90 -7.49
C VAL A 97 13.35 -3.87 -6.10
N ARG A 98 12.94 -2.91 -5.27
CA ARG A 98 13.43 -2.81 -3.89
C ARG A 98 12.35 -2.88 -2.82
N ALA A 99 11.15 -2.39 -3.11
CA ALA A 99 10.03 -2.45 -2.18
C ALA A 99 8.69 -2.49 -2.95
N GLY A 100 7.66 -2.99 -2.28
CA GLY A 100 6.27 -2.75 -2.64
C GLY A 100 5.72 -1.60 -1.79
N VAL A 101 4.90 -0.75 -2.39
CA VAL A 101 4.16 0.30 -1.72
C VAL A 101 2.69 0.04 -1.93
N ILE A 102 1.98 -0.23 -0.83
CA ILE A 102 0.53 -0.37 -0.83
C ILE A 102 -0.07 1.01 -0.65
N TYR A 103 -1.05 1.34 -1.48
CA TYR A 103 -1.72 2.63 -1.48
C TYR A 103 -3.21 2.44 -1.77
N ASP A 104 -4.01 3.39 -1.29
CA ASP A 104 -5.42 3.52 -1.65
C ASP A 104 -5.56 4.19 -3.02
N ASP A 105 -6.20 3.51 -3.97
CA ASP A 105 -6.40 3.99 -5.35
C ASP A 105 -7.73 4.74 -5.52
N THR A 106 -8.59 4.72 -4.51
CA THR A 106 -9.91 5.36 -4.46
C THR A 106 -9.87 6.74 -3.84
N VAL A 107 -8.99 6.97 -2.86
CA VAL A 107 -8.85 8.23 -2.13
C VAL A 107 -7.58 8.97 -2.58
N THR A 108 -7.70 10.28 -2.85
CA THR A 108 -6.60 11.16 -3.30
C THR A 108 -6.24 12.21 -2.28
#